data_AF-A0A497P0I9-F1
#
_entry.id   AF-A0A497P0I9-F1
#
_cell.length_a   1.000
_cell.length_b   1.000
_cell.length_c   1.000
_cell.angle_alpha   90.00
_cell.angle_beta   90.00
_cell.angle_gamma   90.00
#
_symmetry.space_group_name_H-M   'P 1'
#
loop_
_entity.id
_entity.type
_entity.pdbx_description
1 polymer ?
#
loop_
_entity_poly.entity_id
_entity_poly.type
_entity_poly.pdbx_seq_one_letter_code
_entity_poly.pdbx_strand_id
1 'polypeptide(L)'
;MKAVFHGNYVTVFLDDLAKYEALKMFSNKYFAYELKKWNPDIKAYEYIMIRRYWFNPSRLSFTTFRGLTVRVKRIAENLKMGRVEAKYRELDYDLYEAKFLRKYQLEALISILKQLEFQGAATLQACTGNLPRGESLPINTPGQARSGKTEVAVALHKVLKPRKTFFLSLNTDLLIQAKQRFKKYGEEAGLVNKDYFQIDRNVVCCTVQTLYRAIRTYEAYEYPEESLDEEVRHLLEETDVEDKLKLYETYRKADLVIMDECQHVPARTVWYTSMANPNALRLALSATPWRDDGREESGT
;
A
#
# COMPACT_ATOMS: atom_id res chain seq x y z
N MET A 1 10.54 3.92 24.10
CA MET A 1 11.02 4.57 22.86
C MET A 1 9.87 5.29 22.20
N LYS A 2 10.08 6.53 21.76
CA LYS A 2 9.04 7.37 21.13
C LYS A 2 9.19 7.33 19.61
N ALA A 3 8.10 7.08 18.89
CA ALA A 3 8.07 7.16 17.43
C ALA A 3 7.36 8.43 16.97
N VAL A 4 7.90 9.10 15.96
CA VAL A 4 7.34 10.30 15.34
C VAL A 4 7.22 10.07 13.83
N PHE A 5 6.03 10.30 13.28
CA PHE A 5 5.77 10.14 11.86
C PHE A 5 5.97 11.44 11.09
N HIS A 6 6.60 11.32 9.92
CA HIS A 6 6.81 12.41 8.97
C HIS A 6 6.46 11.90 7.57
N GLY A 7 5.19 12.04 7.18
CA GLY A 7 4.70 11.54 5.91
C GLY A 7 4.83 10.02 5.80
N ASN A 8 5.64 9.55 4.85
CA ASN A 8 5.92 8.13 4.63
C ASN A 8 6.96 7.52 5.59
N TYR A 9 7.58 8.34 6.44
CA TYR A 9 8.65 7.91 7.33
C TYR A 9 8.21 7.89 8.79
N VAL A 10 8.86 7.04 9.57
CA VAL A 10 8.78 7.02 11.02
C VAL A 10 10.18 7.13 11.59
N THR A 11 10.37 8.02 12.56
CA THR A 11 11.62 8.16 13.32
C THR A 11 11.40 7.71 14.75
N VAL A 12 12.18 6.73 15.19
CA VAL A 12 12.17 6.21 16.56
C VAL A 12 13.37 6.77 17.30
N PHE A 13 13.10 7.44 18.42
CA PHE A 13 14.10 7.98 19.32
C PHE A 13 14.42 6.94 20.41
N LEU A 14 15.71 6.67 20.55
CA LEU A 14 16.26 5.73 21.51
C LEU A 14 16.79 6.51 22.72
N ASP A 15 16.60 5.93 23.90
CA ASP A 15 16.89 6.53 25.19
C ASP A 15 18.36 6.36 25.63
N ASP A 16 19.09 5.45 24.99
CA ASP A 16 20.51 5.24 25.27
C ASP A 16 21.29 4.71 24.05
N LEU A 17 22.63 4.79 24.14
CA LEU A 17 23.55 4.37 23.10
C LEU A 17 23.58 2.85 22.91
N ALA A 18 23.34 2.06 23.97
CA ALA A 18 23.38 0.60 23.89
C ALA A 18 22.24 0.07 23.01
N LYS A 19 21.04 0.63 23.17
CA LYS A 19 19.88 0.37 22.32
C LYS A 19 20.11 0.80 20.87
N TYR A 20 20.74 1.96 20.69
CA TYR A 20 21.13 2.46 19.37
C TYR A 20 22.05 1.49 18.63
N GLU A 21 23.15 1.06 19.26
CA GLU A 21 24.07 0.12 18.65
C GLU A 21 23.44 -1.28 18.47
N ALA A 22 22.62 -1.74 19.42
CA ALA A 22 21.89 -2.99 19.27
C ALA A 22 20.97 -2.97 18.03
N LEU A 23 20.13 -1.95 17.87
CA LEU A 23 19.25 -1.86 16.70
C LEU A 23 20.04 -1.79 15.39
N LYS A 24 21.16 -1.06 15.38
CA LYS A 24 22.05 -0.92 14.23
C LYS A 24 22.65 -2.25 13.80
N MET A 25 23.07 -3.11 14.74
CA MET A 25 23.57 -4.46 14.43
C MET A 25 22.52 -5.32 13.69
N PHE A 26 21.24 -5.18 14.03
CA PHE A 26 20.18 -5.98 13.43
C PHE A 26 19.51 -5.33 12.21
N SER A 27 19.82 -4.07 11.90
CA SER A 27 19.05 -3.31 10.92
C SER A 27 19.14 -3.84 9.49
N ASN A 28 20.32 -4.29 9.04
CA ASN A 28 20.46 -4.92 7.72
C ASN A 28 19.59 -6.17 7.58
N LYS A 29 19.46 -6.97 8.64
CA LYS A 29 18.67 -8.22 8.62
C LYS A 29 17.17 -7.95 8.43
N TYR A 30 16.66 -6.87 9.00
CA TYR A 30 15.22 -6.62 9.09
C TYR A 30 14.71 -5.49 8.20
N PHE A 31 15.57 -4.55 7.82
CA PHE A 31 15.21 -3.34 7.08
C PHE A 31 16.08 -3.15 5.83
N ALA A 32 16.79 -4.18 5.39
CA ALA A 32 17.43 -4.19 4.09
C ALA A 32 17.07 -5.47 3.34
N TYR A 33 17.20 -5.43 2.02
CA TYR A 33 17.15 -6.61 1.18
C TYR A 33 18.28 -6.55 0.17
N GLU A 34 18.68 -7.74 -0.29
CA GLU A 34 19.69 -7.89 -1.31
C GLU A 34 19.02 -8.07 -2.66
N LEU A 35 19.40 -7.23 -3.61
CA LEU A 35 18.95 -7.29 -4.99
C LEU A 35 20.06 -7.93 -5.83
N LYS A 36 19.73 -9.01 -6.53
CA LYS A 36 20.61 -9.58 -7.55
C LYS A 36 20.32 -8.88 -8.87
N LYS A 37 21.27 -8.11 -9.38
CA LYS A 37 21.15 -7.34 -10.62
C LYS A 37 22.14 -7.85 -11.65
N TRP A 38 21.73 -7.95 -12.90
CA TRP A 38 22.65 -8.23 -13.99
C TRP A 38 23.37 -6.95 -14.40
N ASN A 39 24.70 -6.98 -14.39
CA ASN A 39 25.52 -5.88 -14.85
C ASN A 39 26.07 -6.24 -16.25
N PRO A 40 25.58 -5.58 -17.33
CA PRO A 40 25.95 -5.91 -18.70
C PRO A 40 27.41 -5.57 -19.03
N ASP A 41 27.99 -4.56 -18.35
CA ASP A 41 29.36 -4.11 -18.62
C ASP A 41 30.39 -5.16 -18.19
N ILE A 42 30.15 -5.79 -17.04
CA ILE A 42 31.02 -6.86 -16.51
C ILE A 42 30.50 -8.27 -16.81
N LYS A 43 29.35 -8.39 -17.49
CA LYS A 43 28.67 -9.66 -17.83
C LYS A 43 28.53 -10.60 -16.62
N ALA A 44 28.19 -10.04 -15.47
CA ALA A 44 28.06 -10.78 -14.21
C ALA A 44 26.90 -10.25 -13.37
N TYR A 45 26.47 -11.05 -12.40
CA TYR A 45 25.50 -10.60 -11.40
C TYR A 45 26.22 -9.84 -10.28
N GLU A 46 25.73 -8.63 -10.00
CA GLU A 46 26.08 -7.85 -8.83
C GLU A 46 24.98 -7.99 -7.77
N TYR A 47 25.38 -7.99 -6.50
CA TYR A 47 24.45 -8.03 -5.38
C TYR A 47 24.49 -6.68 -4.66
N ILE A 48 23.38 -5.97 -4.70
CA ILE A 48 23.24 -4.63 -4.13
C ILE A 48 22.36 -4.73 -2.88
N MET A 49 22.88 -4.27 -1.75
CA MET A 49 22.09 -4.18 -0.52
C MET A 49 21.30 -2.88 -0.50
N ILE A 50 19.98 -2.99 -0.62
CA ILE A 50 19.06 -1.86 -0.54
C ILE A 50 18.62 -1.68 0.92
N ARG A 51 19.07 -0.60 1.54
CA ARG A 51 18.69 -0.23 2.92
C ARG A 51 17.41 0.61 2.90
N ARG A 52 16.50 0.28 3.80
CA ARG A 52 15.23 0.99 4.02
C ARG A 52 15.20 1.65 5.41
N TYR A 53 16.38 2.06 5.88
CA TYR A 53 16.54 2.70 7.17
C TYR A 53 17.73 3.68 7.17
N TRP A 54 17.70 4.62 8.11
CA TRP A 54 18.72 5.63 8.32
C TRP A 54 18.93 5.85 9.81
N PHE A 55 20.18 6.03 10.21
CA PHE A 55 20.53 6.31 11.61
C PHE A 55 21.05 7.73 11.76
N ASN A 56 20.76 8.36 12.90
CA ASN A 56 21.33 9.63 13.29
C ASN A 56 22.00 9.50 14.67
N PRO A 57 23.33 9.40 14.74
CA PRO A 57 24.06 9.26 16.00
C PRO A 57 23.85 10.44 16.95
N SER A 58 23.78 11.66 16.41
CA SER A 58 23.64 12.89 17.22
C SER A 58 22.31 12.98 17.96
N ARG A 59 21.28 12.27 17.48
CA ARG A 59 19.93 12.26 18.06
C ARG A 59 19.53 10.89 18.61
N LEU A 60 20.46 9.92 18.60
CA LEU A 60 20.18 8.51 18.91
C LEU A 60 18.88 8.02 18.27
N SER A 61 18.70 8.29 16.97
CA SER A 61 17.46 8.00 16.26
C SER A 61 17.64 7.06 15.09
N PHE A 62 16.58 6.29 14.83
CA PHE A 62 16.43 5.37 13.71
C PHE A 62 15.21 5.77 12.89
N THR A 63 15.38 5.99 11.59
CA THR A 63 14.31 6.34 10.66
C THR A 63 14.10 5.22 9.66
N THR A 64 12.85 4.86 9.35
CA THR A 64 12.48 3.89 8.32
C THR A 64 11.14 4.27 7.67
N PHE A 65 10.66 3.48 6.72
CA PHE A 65 9.31 3.65 6.18
C PHE A 65 8.27 3.30 7.24
N ARG A 66 7.21 4.09 7.31
CA ARG A 66 6.16 3.89 8.32
C ARG A 66 5.48 2.52 8.22
N GLY A 67 5.38 1.92 7.02
CA GLY A 67 4.85 0.56 6.85
C GLY A 67 5.63 -0.51 7.60
N LEU A 68 6.89 -0.22 7.95
CA LEU A 68 7.78 -1.11 8.70
C LEU A 68 7.73 -0.87 10.22
N THR A 69 6.83 0.00 10.72
CA THR A 69 6.74 0.32 12.17
C THR A 69 6.42 -0.92 13.00
N VAL A 70 5.53 -1.80 12.53
CA VAL A 70 5.23 -3.08 13.22
C VAL A 70 6.50 -3.93 13.37
N ARG A 71 7.37 -3.92 12.36
CA ARG A 71 8.66 -4.63 12.39
C ARG A 71 9.61 -4.01 13.42
N VAL A 72 9.68 -2.68 13.50
CA VAL A 72 10.45 -1.97 14.54
C VAL A 72 9.98 -2.38 15.94
N LYS A 73 8.66 -2.37 16.17
CA LYS A 73 8.07 -2.79 17.45
C LYS A 73 8.48 -4.21 17.82
N ARG A 74 8.34 -5.17 16.90
CA ARG A 74 8.69 -6.58 17.14
C ARG A 74 10.17 -6.75 17.49
N ILE A 75 11.07 -6.03 16.82
CA ILE A 75 12.51 -6.10 17.10
C ILE A 75 12.83 -5.50 18.46
N ALA A 76 12.27 -4.33 18.76
CA ALA A 76 12.41 -3.69 20.06
C ALA A 76 11.97 -4.61 21.21
N GLU A 77 10.85 -5.30 21.06
CA GLU A 77 10.35 -6.28 22.04
C GLU A 77 11.30 -7.49 22.15
N ASN A 78 11.72 -8.07 21.03
CA ASN A 78 12.64 -9.22 21.02
C ASN A 78 14.01 -8.91 21.65
N LEU A 79 14.52 -7.69 21.43
CA LEU A 79 15.78 -7.22 21.99
C LEU A 79 15.62 -6.65 23.41
N LYS A 80 14.42 -6.73 24.01
CA LYS A 80 14.11 -6.19 25.35
C LYS A 80 14.47 -4.71 25.48
N MET A 81 14.37 -3.93 24.40
CA MET A 81 14.68 -2.50 24.36
C MET A 81 13.55 -1.62 24.94
N GLY A 82 12.42 -2.24 25.29
CA GLY A 82 11.22 -1.58 25.80
C GLY A 82 10.14 -1.42 24.72
N ARG A 83 9.08 -0.70 25.05
CA ARG A 83 7.93 -0.48 24.16
C ARG A 83 8.20 0.64 23.16
N VAL A 84 7.78 0.42 21.91
CA VAL A 84 7.69 1.47 20.88
C VAL A 84 6.31 2.11 20.98
N GLU A 85 6.27 3.37 21.39
CA GLU A 85 5.06 4.19 21.41
C GLU A 85 4.91 4.87 20.04
N ALA A 86 4.03 4.30 19.21
CA ALA A 86 3.70 4.82 17.90
C ALA A 86 2.18 4.94 17.73
N LYS A 87 1.74 6.09 17.22
CA LYS A 87 0.38 6.35 16.75
C LYS A 87 0.51 7.29 15.55
N TYR A 88 0.14 6.82 14.37
CA TYR A 88 0.20 7.61 13.14
C TYR A 88 -0.85 8.70 13.19
N ARG A 89 -2.10 8.31 13.44
CA ARG A 89 -3.21 9.23 13.72
C ARG A 89 -4.33 8.48 14.45
N GLU A 90 -5.17 9.23 15.15
CA GLU A 90 -6.43 8.71 15.64
C GLU A 90 -7.41 8.55 14.49
N LEU A 91 -8.17 7.46 14.48
CA LEU A 91 -9.21 7.25 13.49
C LEU A 91 -10.57 7.33 14.17
N ASP A 92 -11.39 8.24 13.67
CA ASP A 92 -12.83 8.22 13.92
C ASP A 92 -13.48 7.30 12.88
N TYR A 93 -14.14 6.24 13.33
CA TYR A 93 -14.78 5.27 12.46
C TYR A 93 -16.09 4.72 13.02
N ASP A 94 -17.06 4.49 12.13
CA ASP A 94 -18.35 3.92 12.48
C ASP A 94 -18.48 2.49 11.94
N LEU A 95 -18.32 1.49 12.81
CA LEU A 95 -18.43 0.07 12.42
C LEU A 95 -19.85 -0.34 11.99
N TYR A 96 -20.88 0.44 12.30
CA TYR A 96 -22.24 0.15 11.84
C TYR A 96 -22.34 0.16 10.30
N GLU A 97 -21.56 1.02 9.65
CA GLU A 97 -21.45 1.09 8.19
C GLU A 97 -20.89 -0.20 7.57
N ALA A 98 -20.19 -1.03 8.36
CA ALA A 98 -19.62 -2.31 7.93
C ALA A 98 -20.49 -3.53 8.26
N LYS A 99 -21.75 -3.35 8.71
CA LYS A 99 -22.64 -4.47 9.10
C LYS A 99 -22.94 -5.49 8.01
N PHE A 100 -22.68 -5.15 6.75
CA PHE A 100 -22.84 -6.04 5.60
C PHE A 100 -21.68 -7.05 5.44
N LEU A 101 -20.59 -6.87 6.18
CA LEU A 101 -19.44 -7.77 6.16
C LEU A 101 -19.74 -9.09 6.87
N ARG A 102 -19.14 -10.17 6.36
CA ARG A 102 -19.08 -11.46 7.07
C ARG A 102 -18.14 -11.34 8.28
N LYS A 103 -18.30 -12.20 9.28
CA LYS A 103 -17.51 -12.18 10.52
C LYS A 103 -16.00 -12.07 10.28
N TYR A 104 -15.43 -12.93 9.44
CA TYR A 104 -13.98 -12.90 9.14
C TYR A 104 -13.54 -11.62 8.41
N GLN A 105 -14.41 -11.03 7.59
CA GLN A 105 -14.13 -9.76 6.90
C GLN A 105 -14.16 -8.59 7.88
N LEU A 106 -15.09 -8.61 8.85
CA LEU A 106 -15.17 -7.62 9.91
C LEU A 106 -13.95 -7.70 10.84
N GLU A 107 -13.52 -8.91 11.22
CA GLU A 107 -12.30 -9.12 12.00
C GLU A 107 -11.07 -8.59 11.25
N ALA A 108 -10.98 -8.83 9.93
CA ALA A 108 -9.93 -8.28 9.09
C ALA A 108 -9.98 -6.74 9.04
N LEU A 109 -11.17 -6.14 8.88
CA LEU A 109 -11.36 -4.69 8.91
C LEU A 109 -10.91 -4.08 10.24
N ILE A 110 -11.25 -4.69 11.38
CA ILE A 110 -10.82 -4.22 12.71
C ILE A 110 -9.29 -4.29 12.84
N SER A 111 -8.66 -5.35 12.33
CA SER A 111 -7.20 -5.45 12.29
C SER A 111 -6.56 -4.37 11.42
N ILE A 112 -7.15 -4.09 10.24
CA ILE A 112 -6.74 -3.02 9.34
C ILE A 112 -6.82 -1.66 10.03
N LEU A 113 -7.95 -1.33 10.66
CA LEU A 113 -8.14 -0.06 11.38
C LEU A 113 -7.05 0.15 12.45
N LYS A 114 -6.75 -0.88 13.24
CA LYS A 114 -5.68 -0.84 14.25
C LYS A 114 -4.30 -0.60 13.62
N GLN A 115 -4.00 -1.21 12.47
CA GLN A 115 -2.74 -0.97 11.76
C GLN A 115 -2.68 0.43 11.15
N LEU A 116 -3.79 0.93 10.61
CA LEU A 116 -3.88 2.29 10.07
C LEU A 116 -3.69 3.34 11.16
N GLU A 117 -4.26 3.14 12.36
CA GLU A 117 -4.00 3.99 13.52
C GLU A 117 -2.54 3.94 13.97
N PHE A 118 -1.96 2.73 13.98
CA PHE A 118 -0.60 2.52 14.47
C PHE A 118 0.47 3.08 13.53
N GLN A 119 0.32 2.89 12.21
CA GLN A 119 1.38 3.17 11.24
C GLN A 119 0.92 3.78 9.90
N GLY A 120 -0.38 4.03 9.72
CA GLY A 120 -0.92 4.67 8.51
C GLY A 120 -0.90 3.79 7.24
N ALA A 121 -0.64 2.49 7.39
CA ALA A 121 -0.62 1.52 6.29
C ALA A 121 -1.01 0.13 6.81
N ALA A 122 -1.74 -0.62 6.00
CA ALA A 122 -2.13 -2.00 6.27
C ALA A 122 -2.16 -2.82 4.97
N THR A 123 -2.00 -4.13 5.10
CA THR A 123 -2.14 -5.08 3.99
C THR A 123 -3.20 -6.11 4.34
N LEU A 124 -4.14 -6.33 3.43
CA LEU A 124 -5.12 -7.41 3.49
C LEU A 124 -4.73 -8.51 2.51
N GLN A 125 -4.54 -9.71 3.05
CA GLN A 125 -4.30 -10.92 2.28
C GLN A 125 -5.53 -11.81 2.36
N ALA A 126 -6.10 -12.14 1.20
CA ALA A 126 -7.22 -13.06 1.11
C ALA A 126 -7.30 -13.72 -0.27
N CYS A 127 -7.42 -15.04 -0.32
CA CYS A 127 -7.47 -15.84 -1.55
C CYS A 127 -8.56 -15.32 -2.50
N THR A 128 -8.22 -14.91 -3.73
CA THR A 128 -9.20 -14.50 -4.76
C THR A 128 -10.18 -15.63 -5.02
N GLY A 129 -11.45 -15.42 -4.66
CA GLY A 129 -12.44 -16.47 -4.72
C GLY A 129 -12.86 -16.77 -6.16
N ASN A 130 -12.18 -17.73 -6.78
CA ASN A 130 -12.68 -18.54 -7.89
C ASN A 130 -12.52 -20.00 -7.46
N LEU A 131 -13.58 -20.61 -6.93
CA LEU A 131 -13.65 -22.07 -6.88
C LEU A 131 -13.79 -22.58 -8.33
N PRO A 132 -13.20 -23.73 -8.69
CA PRO A 132 -13.27 -24.27 -10.05
C PRO A 132 -14.74 -24.44 -10.49
N ARG A 133 -15.07 -24.00 -11.70
CA ARG A 133 -16.28 -24.40 -12.42
C ARG A 133 -16.20 -25.91 -12.69
N GLY A 134 -16.62 -26.73 -11.75
CA GLY A 134 -16.59 -28.19 -11.88
C GLY A 134 -17.80 -28.91 -11.30
N GLU A 135 -18.56 -28.28 -10.42
CA GLU A 135 -19.79 -28.86 -9.89
C GLU A 135 -20.95 -27.88 -10.05
N SER A 136 -21.95 -28.35 -10.77
CA SER A 136 -23.24 -27.72 -11.04
C SER A 136 -24.01 -27.48 -9.75
N LEU A 137 -23.61 -26.48 -8.97
CA LEU A 137 -24.44 -25.96 -7.88
C LEU A 137 -25.42 -24.91 -8.43
N PRO A 138 -26.69 -24.93 -8.01
CA PRO A 138 -27.72 -24.05 -8.54
C PRO A 138 -27.36 -22.58 -8.32
N ILE A 139 -27.76 -21.74 -9.27
CA ILE A 139 -27.38 -20.33 -9.43
C ILE A 139 -27.73 -19.43 -8.22
N ASN A 140 -28.42 -19.95 -7.19
CA ASN A 140 -28.88 -19.20 -6.01
C ASN A 140 -28.38 -19.73 -4.65
N THR A 141 -27.32 -20.55 -4.58
CA THR A 141 -26.80 -20.99 -3.27
C THR A 141 -26.11 -19.83 -2.52
N PRO A 142 -26.56 -19.43 -1.31
CA PRO A 142 -25.87 -18.44 -0.50
C PRO A 142 -24.58 -19.07 0.04
N GLY A 143 -23.49 -18.93 -0.72
CA GLY A 143 -22.24 -19.64 -0.40
C GLY A 143 -21.09 -19.53 -1.39
N GLN A 144 -21.23 -18.84 -2.53
CA GLN A 144 -20.06 -18.52 -3.36
C GLN A 144 -19.14 -17.54 -2.60
N ALA A 145 -18.10 -18.08 -1.97
CA ALA A 145 -17.10 -17.33 -1.25
C ALA A 145 -16.15 -16.62 -2.23
N ARG A 146 -16.59 -15.47 -2.75
CA ARG A 146 -15.66 -14.45 -3.23
C ARG A 146 -14.86 -13.96 -2.01
N SER A 147 -13.54 -13.81 -2.16
CA SER A 147 -12.60 -13.51 -1.06
C SER A 147 -13.04 -12.37 -0.14
N GLY A 148 -13.72 -11.37 -0.73
CA GLY A 148 -14.21 -10.22 0.00
C GLY A 148 -13.24 -9.05 0.09
N LYS A 149 -12.07 -9.10 -0.60
CA LYS A 149 -11.08 -8.01 -0.54
C LYS A 149 -11.72 -6.65 -0.86
N THR A 150 -12.47 -6.60 -1.96
CA THR A 150 -13.18 -5.39 -2.37
C THR A 150 -14.30 -5.02 -1.39
N GLU A 151 -15.04 -5.98 -0.83
CA GLU A 151 -16.02 -5.70 0.24
C GLU A 151 -15.39 -5.06 1.47
N VAL A 152 -14.22 -5.53 1.91
CA VAL A 152 -13.46 -4.92 3.01
C VAL A 152 -12.97 -3.52 2.63
N ALA A 153 -12.51 -3.31 1.39
CA ALA A 153 -12.13 -1.99 0.89
C ALA A 153 -13.30 -0.98 0.89
N VAL A 154 -14.48 -1.42 0.45
CA VAL A 154 -15.70 -0.61 0.51
C VAL A 154 -16.06 -0.30 1.96
N ALA A 155 -16.05 -1.30 2.84
CA ALA A 155 -16.32 -1.10 4.25
C ALA A 155 -15.33 -0.11 4.87
N LEU A 156 -14.03 -0.23 4.57
CA LEU A 156 -13.02 0.70 5.06
C LEU A 156 -13.32 2.15 4.66
N HIS A 157 -13.71 2.38 3.41
CA HIS A 157 -14.14 3.70 2.97
C HIS A 157 -15.36 4.19 3.78
N LYS A 158 -16.40 3.36 3.90
CA LYS A 158 -17.64 3.75 4.57
C LYS A 158 -17.47 4.01 6.07
N VAL A 159 -16.66 3.20 6.77
CA VAL A 159 -16.43 3.40 8.21
C VAL A 159 -15.58 4.65 8.47
N LEU A 160 -14.59 4.95 7.62
CA LEU A 160 -13.68 6.10 7.79
C LEU A 160 -14.22 7.42 7.22
N LYS A 161 -15.19 7.37 6.31
CA LYS A 161 -15.79 8.53 5.62
C LYS A 161 -14.75 9.56 5.12
N PRO A 162 -13.68 9.12 4.42
CA PRO A 162 -12.64 10.03 3.93
C PRO A 162 -13.22 11.00 2.89
N ARG A 163 -12.68 12.22 2.81
CA ARG A 163 -13.14 13.21 1.80
C ARG A 163 -12.84 12.74 0.38
N LYS A 164 -11.74 12.00 0.22
CA LYS A 164 -11.35 11.42 -1.06
C LYS A 164 -10.64 10.09 -0.88
N THR A 165 -11.03 9.10 -1.67
CA THR A 165 -10.43 7.77 -1.76
C THR A 165 -10.00 7.49 -3.18
N PHE A 166 -8.77 7.01 -3.35
CA PHE A 166 -8.33 6.40 -4.60
C PHE A 166 -8.34 4.89 -4.47
N PHE A 167 -8.99 4.21 -5.41
CA PHE A 167 -8.90 2.77 -5.60
C PHE A 167 -8.08 2.51 -6.86
N LEU A 168 -6.90 1.94 -6.68
CA LEU A 168 -5.92 1.74 -7.72
C LEU A 168 -5.83 0.27 -8.08
N SER A 169 -5.72 -0.03 -9.37
CA SER A 169 -5.48 -1.38 -9.89
C SER A 169 -4.68 -1.29 -11.18
N LEU A 170 -4.08 -2.40 -11.62
CA LEU A 170 -3.40 -2.46 -12.91
C LEU A 170 -4.36 -2.68 -14.08
N ASN A 171 -5.58 -3.16 -13.81
CA ASN A 171 -6.55 -3.56 -14.84
C ASN A 171 -7.85 -2.77 -14.73
N THR A 172 -8.28 -2.16 -15.84
CA THR A 172 -9.55 -1.43 -15.97
C THR A 172 -10.77 -2.28 -15.63
N ASP A 173 -10.78 -3.58 -15.95
CA ASP A 173 -11.89 -4.47 -15.61
C ASP A 173 -12.08 -4.60 -14.09
N LEU A 174 -10.99 -4.66 -13.34
CA LEU A 174 -11.02 -4.69 -11.88
C LEU A 174 -11.54 -3.35 -11.33
N LEU A 175 -11.19 -2.23 -11.95
CA LEU A 175 -11.71 -0.91 -11.59
C LEU A 175 -13.22 -0.79 -11.84
N ILE A 176 -13.72 -1.31 -12.97
CA ILE A 176 -15.15 -1.35 -13.27
C ILE A 176 -15.88 -2.21 -12.23
N GLN A 177 -15.33 -3.39 -11.91
CA GLN A 177 -15.88 -4.25 -10.86
C GLN A 177 -15.87 -3.57 -9.49
N ALA A 178 -14.78 -2.90 -9.11
CA ALA A 178 -14.67 -2.15 -7.87
C ALA A 178 -15.73 -1.04 -7.82
N LYS A 179 -15.88 -0.26 -8.89
CA LYS A 179 -16.92 0.77 -9.01
C LYS A 179 -18.33 0.21 -8.82
N GLN A 180 -18.65 -0.94 -9.44
CA GLN A 180 -19.92 -1.62 -9.23
C GLN A 180 -20.12 -2.09 -7.78
N ARG A 181 -19.04 -2.53 -7.12
CA ARG A 181 -19.08 -2.92 -5.69
C ARG A 181 -19.34 -1.73 -4.78
N PHE A 182 -18.66 -0.60 -4.97
CA PHE A 182 -18.96 0.63 -4.24
C PHE A 182 -20.44 1.03 -4.41
N LYS A 183 -20.92 1.03 -5.66
CA LYS A 183 -22.32 1.36 -5.97
C LYS A 183 -23.32 0.44 -5.28
N LYS A 184 -23.04 -0.87 -5.23
CA LYS A 184 -23.88 -1.86 -4.53
C LYS A 184 -24.10 -1.49 -3.05
N TYR A 185 -23.13 -0.84 -2.40
CA TYR A 185 -23.20 -0.45 -0.99
C TYR A 185 -23.44 1.06 -0.81
N GLY A 186 -24.00 1.72 -1.82
CA GLY A 186 -24.48 3.10 -1.75
C GLY A 186 -23.43 4.19 -2.01
N GLU A 187 -22.24 3.82 -2.49
CA GLU A 187 -21.18 4.78 -2.81
C GLU A 187 -21.01 4.91 -4.34
N GLU A 188 -21.21 6.11 -4.88
CA GLU A 188 -20.97 6.36 -6.31
C GLU A 188 -19.47 6.63 -6.56
N ALA A 189 -18.77 5.65 -7.11
CA ALA A 189 -17.37 5.76 -7.49
C ALA A 189 -17.18 6.27 -8.93
N GLY A 190 -16.20 7.14 -9.12
CA GLY A 190 -15.77 7.63 -10.43
C GLY A 190 -14.78 6.66 -11.07
N LEU A 191 -14.69 6.68 -12.40
CA LEU A 191 -13.63 6.04 -13.16
C LEU A 191 -12.78 7.12 -13.83
N VAL A 192 -11.45 7.00 -13.69
CA VAL A 192 -10.47 7.82 -14.40
C VAL A 192 -9.59 6.91 -15.24
N ASN A 193 -9.73 7.05 -16.55
CA ASN A 193 -8.91 6.41 -17.58
C ASN A 193 -8.95 7.28 -18.84
N LYS A 194 -8.55 6.74 -20.00
CA LYS A 194 -8.61 7.44 -21.29
C LYS A 194 -10.00 7.96 -21.65
N ASP A 195 -11.03 7.15 -21.42
CA ASP A 195 -12.38 7.40 -21.95
C ASP A 195 -13.28 8.11 -20.92
N TYR A 196 -12.92 8.09 -19.64
CA TYR A 196 -13.70 8.64 -18.54
C TYR A 196 -12.82 9.45 -17.61
N PHE A 197 -13.25 10.65 -17.25
CA PHE A 197 -12.57 11.51 -16.28
C PHE A 197 -13.50 11.92 -15.12
N GLN A 198 -14.02 10.93 -14.39
CA GLN A 198 -14.99 11.16 -13.31
C GLN A 198 -14.33 11.45 -11.96
N ILE A 199 -13.37 12.38 -11.96
CA ILE A 199 -12.52 12.68 -10.81
C ILE A 199 -13.28 13.29 -9.62
N ASP A 200 -14.45 13.90 -9.83
CA ASP A 200 -15.17 14.66 -8.79
C ASP A 200 -15.89 13.78 -7.75
N ARG A 201 -15.95 12.46 -7.97
CA ARG A 201 -16.55 11.49 -7.02
C ARG A 201 -15.67 11.30 -5.78
N ASN A 202 -16.26 11.02 -4.62
CA ASN A 202 -15.51 10.81 -3.37
C ASN A 202 -14.59 9.58 -3.46
N VAL A 203 -15.01 8.55 -4.19
CA VAL A 203 -14.18 7.40 -4.55
C VAL A 203 -13.79 7.52 -6.02
N VAL A 204 -12.51 7.39 -6.33
CA VAL A 204 -11.99 7.43 -7.70
C VAL A 204 -11.24 6.14 -7.98
N CYS A 205 -11.74 5.37 -8.94
CA CYS A 205 -11.08 4.20 -9.48
C CYS A 205 -10.16 4.64 -10.63
N CYS A 206 -8.87 4.33 -10.56
CA CYS A 206 -7.87 4.76 -11.55
C CYS A 206 -6.82 3.67 -11.75
N THR A 207 -6.28 3.52 -12.97
CA THR A 207 -5.14 2.62 -13.15
C THR A 207 -3.90 3.21 -12.50
N VAL A 208 -3.03 2.35 -11.96
CA VAL A 208 -1.77 2.77 -11.34
C VAL A 208 -0.87 3.47 -12.36
N GLN A 209 -0.94 3.04 -13.62
CA GLN A 209 -0.23 3.57 -14.79
C GLN A 209 -0.65 5.00 -15.13
N THR A 210 -1.97 5.20 -15.26
CA THR A 210 -2.55 6.52 -15.52
C THR A 210 -2.13 7.52 -14.45
N LEU A 211 -2.22 7.13 -13.18
CA LEU A 211 -1.81 7.98 -12.06
C LEU A 211 -0.30 8.26 -12.06
N TYR A 212 0.53 7.25 -12.31
CA TYR A 212 1.98 7.40 -12.37
C TYR A 212 2.43 8.41 -13.42
N ARG A 213 1.80 8.41 -14.60
CA ARG A 213 2.08 9.37 -15.68
C ARG A 213 1.72 10.79 -15.29
N ALA A 214 0.57 10.98 -14.63
CA ALA A 214 0.16 12.29 -14.12
C ALA A 214 1.17 12.79 -13.08
N ILE A 215 1.56 11.96 -12.11
CA ILE A 215 2.57 12.32 -11.10
C ILE A 215 3.89 12.71 -11.75
N ARG A 216 4.40 11.91 -12.68
CA ARG A 216 5.69 12.15 -13.36
C ARG A 216 5.74 13.41 -14.22
N THR A 217 4.59 13.94 -14.59
CA THR A 217 4.50 15.21 -15.33
C THR A 217 4.84 16.40 -14.43
N TYR A 218 4.57 16.30 -13.13
CA TYR A 218 4.72 17.42 -12.19
C TYR A 218 5.76 17.18 -11.08
N GLU A 219 6.14 15.92 -10.84
CA GLU A 219 7.11 15.55 -9.82
C GLU A 219 8.15 14.57 -10.37
N ALA A 220 9.42 14.94 -10.17
CA ALA A 220 10.55 14.04 -10.35
C ALA A 220 11.00 13.56 -8.97
N TYR A 221 10.74 12.29 -8.67
CA TYR A 221 11.35 11.64 -7.52
C TYR A 221 12.60 10.93 -7.96
N GLU A 222 13.70 11.15 -7.24
CA GLU A 222 14.85 10.28 -7.30
C GLU A 222 14.42 8.91 -6.78
N TYR A 223 14.37 7.94 -7.70
CA TYR A 223 14.33 6.54 -7.33
C TYR A 223 15.77 6.04 -7.35
N PRO A 224 16.24 5.21 -6.40
CA PRO A 224 17.63 4.75 -6.31
C PRO A 224 18.16 3.91 -7.49
N GLU A 225 17.53 3.98 -8.67
CA GLU A 225 17.74 3.14 -9.84
C GLU A 225 17.78 3.99 -11.11
N GLU A 226 18.87 3.90 -11.88
CA GLU A 226 19.08 4.66 -13.13
C GLU A 226 18.49 3.98 -14.39
N SER A 227 18.15 2.68 -14.36
CA SER A 227 17.52 2.03 -15.51
C SER A 227 15.99 2.20 -15.46
N LEU A 228 15.43 2.86 -16.47
CA LEU A 228 14.01 2.70 -16.82
C LEU A 228 13.81 1.22 -17.17
N ASP A 229 13.32 0.43 -16.21
CA ASP A 229 12.94 -0.96 -16.45
C ASP A 229 12.02 -1.03 -17.67
N GLU A 230 12.23 -2.04 -18.52
CA GLU A 230 11.36 -2.34 -19.67
C GLU A 230 9.90 -2.49 -19.23
N GLU A 231 9.69 -2.97 -18.00
CA GLU A 231 8.40 -3.08 -17.32
C GLU A 231 7.69 -1.72 -17.19
N VAL A 232 8.42 -0.63 -16.88
CA VAL A 232 7.84 0.72 -16.78
C VAL A 232 7.54 1.29 -18.17
N ARG A 233 8.32 0.92 -19.20
CA ARG A 233 8.07 1.40 -20.57
C ARG A 233 6.70 0.96 -21.09
N HIS A 234 6.32 -0.30 -20.88
CA HIS A 234 5.00 -0.80 -21.29
C HIS A 234 3.84 -0.12 -20.55
N LEU A 235 4.02 0.27 -19.28
CA LEU A 235 3.01 1.04 -18.54
C LEU A 235 2.85 2.48 -19.06
N LEU A 236 3.81 3.00 -19.82
CA LEU A 236 3.78 4.34 -20.40
C LEU A 236 3.07 4.39 -21.77
N GLU A 237 2.72 3.24 -22.35
CA GLU A 237 2.08 3.10 -23.66
C GLU A 237 0.55 3.33 -23.64
N GLU A 238 -0.05 3.58 -22.48
CA GLU A 238 -1.47 3.98 -22.39
C GLU A 238 -1.71 5.39 -23.01
N THR A 239 -2.95 5.66 -23.43
CA THR A 239 -3.33 6.96 -24.01
C THR A 239 -3.49 8.03 -22.93
N ASP A 240 -3.43 9.30 -23.31
CA ASP A 240 -3.43 10.41 -22.37
C ASP A 240 -4.77 10.61 -21.66
N VAL A 241 -4.74 11.03 -20.39
CA VAL A 241 -5.96 11.43 -19.65
C VAL A 241 -6.29 12.89 -19.87
N GLU A 242 -7.59 13.21 -19.78
CA GLU A 242 -8.14 14.55 -20.04
C GLU A 242 -7.44 15.66 -19.25
N ASP A 243 -7.29 15.50 -17.92
CA ASP A 243 -6.65 16.51 -17.06
C ASP A 243 -5.70 15.87 -16.04
N LYS A 244 -4.42 15.79 -16.42
CA LYS A 244 -3.35 15.27 -15.55
C LYS A 244 -3.15 16.10 -14.29
N LEU A 245 -3.28 17.42 -14.38
CA LEU A 245 -3.03 18.32 -13.25
C LEU A 245 -4.08 18.09 -12.18
N LYS A 246 -5.37 18.09 -12.57
CA LYS A 246 -6.47 17.83 -11.65
C LYS A 246 -6.38 16.44 -11.03
N LEU A 247 -6.02 15.42 -11.80
CA LEU A 247 -5.79 14.06 -11.26
C LEU A 247 -4.67 14.06 -10.21
N TYR A 248 -3.52 14.64 -10.53
CA TYR A 248 -2.36 14.72 -9.63
C TYR A 248 -2.68 15.48 -8.34
N GLU A 249 -3.23 16.70 -8.44
CA GLU A 249 -3.55 17.52 -7.27
C GLU A 249 -4.61 16.88 -6.39
N THR A 250 -5.61 16.25 -7.00
CA THR A 250 -6.66 15.51 -6.28
C THR A 250 -6.07 14.30 -5.56
N TYR A 251 -5.18 13.56 -6.22
CA TYR A 251 -4.49 12.43 -5.62
C TYR A 251 -3.64 12.82 -4.42
N ARG A 252 -2.86 13.92 -4.51
CA ARG A 252 -2.02 14.41 -3.40
C ARG A 252 -2.80 14.74 -2.13
N LYS A 253 -4.05 15.14 -2.28
CA LYS A 253 -4.95 15.53 -1.18
C LYS A 253 -5.82 14.37 -0.69
N ALA A 254 -5.71 13.18 -1.28
CA ALA A 254 -6.55 12.05 -0.89
C ALA A 254 -6.25 11.56 0.52
N ASP A 255 -7.29 11.23 1.27
CA ASP A 255 -7.16 10.80 2.67
C ASP A 255 -6.91 9.27 2.77
N LEU A 256 -7.36 8.52 1.76
CA LEU A 256 -7.24 7.06 1.67
C LEU A 256 -6.82 6.63 0.25
N VAL A 257 -5.84 5.73 0.17
CA VAL A 257 -5.42 5.07 -1.06
C VAL A 257 -5.52 3.56 -0.85
N ILE A 258 -6.25 2.90 -1.73
CA ILE A 258 -6.42 1.44 -1.75
C ILE A 258 -5.76 0.94 -3.03
N MET A 259 -4.87 -0.04 -2.92
CA MET A 259 -4.19 -0.63 -4.07
C MET A 259 -4.55 -2.12 -4.15
N ASP A 260 -5.24 -2.50 -5.21
CA ASP A 260 -5.65 -3.88 -5.47
C ASP A 260 -4.63 -4.63 -6.31
N GLU A 261 -4.48 -5.91 -6.00
CA GLU A 261 -3.43 -6.80 -6.54
C GLU A 261 -2.03 -6.19 -6.46
N CYS A 262 -1.68 -5.66 -5.28
CA CYS A 262 -0.44 -4.93 -5.05
C CYS A 262 0.83 -5.76 -5.36
N GLN A 263 0.75 -7.09 -5.31
CA GLN A 263 1.85 -8.00 -5.63
C GLN A 263 2.31 -7.93 -7.09
N HIS A 264 1.46 -7.41 -7.99
CA HIS A 264 1.78 -7.27 -9.42
C HIS A 264 2.22 -5.85 -9.79
N VAL A 265 2.16 -4.89 -8.85
CA VAL A 265 2.48 -3.49 -9.14
C VAL A 265 4.00 -3.30 -9.06
N PRO A 266 4.64 -2.75 -10.12
CA PRO A 266 6.08 -2.54 -10.09
C PRO A 266 6.50 -1.63 -8.93
N ALA A 267 7.62 -1.98 -8.28
CA ALA A 267 8.09 -1.31 -7.07
C ALA A 267 8.30 0.20 -7.28
N ARG A 268 8.80 0.61 -8.45
CA ARG A 268 8.97 2.02 -8.81
C ARG A 268 7.62 2.75 -8.85
N THR A 269 6.58 2.12 -9.35
CA THR A 269 5.26 2.74 -9.44
C THR A 269 4.60 2.89 -8.07
N VAL A 270 4.75 1.87 -7.21
CA VAL A 270 4.37 1.96 -5.79
C VAL A 270 5.15 3.09 -5.09
N TRP A 271 6.45 3.23 -5.36
CA TRP A 271 7.26 4.30 -4.79
C TRP A 271 6.75 5.69 -5.17
N TYR A 272 6.58 5.96 -6.46
CA TYR A 272 6.15 7.28 -6.93
C TYR A 272 4.76 7.65 -6.39
N THR A 273 3.81 6.71 -6.45
CA THR A 273 2.47 6.92 -5.90
C THR A 273 2.52 7.13 -4.38
N SER A 274 3.36 6.39 -3.67
CA SER A 274 3.56 6.57 -2.24
C SER A 274 4.15 7.95 -1.90
N MET A 275 5.20 8.37 -2.61
CA MET A 275 5.87 9.65 -2.36
C MET A 275 5.01 10.86 -2.70
N ALA A 276 4.18 10.78 -3.75
CA ALA A 276 3.29 11.88 -4.15
C ALA A 276 2.23 12.23 -3.09
N ASN A 277 1.72 11.25 -2.35
CA ASN A 277 0.76 11.50 -1.27
C ASN A 277 1.27 10.96 0.07
N PRO A 278 2.24 11.61 0.72
CA PRO A 278 2.91 11.03 1.89
C PRO A 278 2.00 10.88 3.11
N ASN A 279 0.82 11.50 3.15
CA ASN A 279 -0.03 11.56 4.34
C ASN A 279 -1.29 10.68 4.27
N ALA A 280 -1.66 10.15 3.09
CA ALA A 280 -2.82 9.26 2.96
C ALA A 280 -2.71 8.01 3.82
N LEU A 281 -3.83 7.47 4.31
CA LEU A 281 -3.88 6.09 4.75
C LEU A 281 -3.74 5.15 3.55
N ARG A 282 -3.13 3.99 3.76
CA ARG A 282 -2.91 3.01 2.69
C ARG A 282 -3.44 1.64 3.06
N LEU A 283 -4.24 1.07 2.17
CA LEU A 283 -4.60 -0.33 2.21
C LEU A 283 -4.11 -1.03 0.94
N ALA A 284 -3.23 -2.01 1.09
CA ALA A 284 -2.84 -2.91 0.02
C ALA A 284 -3.70 -4.17 0.08
N LEU A 285 -4.22 -4.64 -1.07
CA LEU A 285 -4.99 -5.87 -1.19
C LEU A 285 -4.22 -6.86 -2.05
N SER A 286 -3.96 -8.06 -1.54
CA SER A 286 -3.23 -9.11 -2.26
C SER A 286 -3.91 -10.48 -2.11
N ALA A 287 -3.84 -11.28 -3.18
CA ALA A 287 -4.29 -12.68 -3.18
C ALA A 287 -3.22 -13.64 -2.66
N THR A 288 -1.94 -13.32 -2.93
CA THR A 288 -0.79 -14.19 -2.72
C THR A 288 0.37 -13.36 -2.18
N PRO A 289 0.86 -13.63 -0.97
CA PRO A 289 2.05 -12.93 -0.47
C PRO A 289 3.38 -13.56 -0.92
N TRP A 290 3.33 -14.71 -1.61
CA TRP A 290 4.53 -15.45 -2.01
C TRP A 290 4.92 -15.08 -3.44
N ARG A 291 6.13 -14.53 -3.59
CA ARG A 291 6.88 -14.63 -4.85
C ARG A 291 7.34 -16.10 -5.01
N ASP A 292 7.52 -16.55 -6.24
CA ASP A 292 8.12 -17.88 -6.57
C ASP A 292 9.52 -18.09 -5.97
N ASP A 293 10.13 -17.06 -5.35
CA ASP A 293 11.43 -17.12 -4.67
C ASP A 293 11.37 -17.30 -3.14
N GLY A 294 10.18 -17.56 -2.57
CA GLY A 294 10.03 -18.00 -1.17
C GLY A 294 10.30 -16.94 -0.09
N ARG A 295 10.28 -15.64 -0.44
CA ARG A 295 10.42 -14.53 0.53
C ARG A 295 9.08 -13.82 0.76
N GLU A 296 8.87 -13.38 2.01
CA GLU A 296 7.74 -12.51 2.39
C GLU A 296 7.80 -11.20 1.61
N GLU A 297 6.65 -10.73 1.10
CA GLU A 297 6.51 -9.36 0.62
C GLU A 297 7.03 -8.39 1.68
N SER A 298 8.00 -7.58 1.27
CA SER A 298 8.41 -6.42 2.05
C SER A 298 7.20 -5.51 2.14
N GLY A 299 6.54 -5.54 3.29
CA GLY A 299 5.44 -4.64 3.62
C GLY A 299 5.81 -3.22 3.25
N THR A 300 5.06 -2.69 2.29
CA THR A 300 5.02 -1.28 1.89
C THR A 300 4.80 -0.37 3.10
#